data_AF-A0A328HAE6-F1
#
_entry.id   AF-A0A328HAE6-F1
#
_cell.length_a   1.000
_cell.length_b   1.000
_cell.length_c   1.000
_cell.angle_alpha   90.00
_cell.angle_beta   90.00
_cell.angle_gamma   90.00
#
_symmetry.space_group_name_H-M   'P 1'
#
loop_
_entity.id
_entity.type
_entity.pdbx_description
1 polymer ?
#
loop_
_entity_poly.entity_id
_entity_poly.type
_entity_poly.pdbx_seq_one_letter_code
_entity_poly.pdbx_strand_id
1 'polypeptide(L)'
;MLLVALATVTSCAPQQNAAPQATTGSAAPTATSAAATPTGSVAAAPVTASPGATGTAGADELCGPGSAINFDQSQFQSSPNVDNKWFPLKPGMQYTTTGDVKSAEGTIKRTVIHSVTGLTKVIDGVKTQVLWDRDYADGELVESELAFFAQTESGDVWLFGEYPEEYEGGKFTGAPATFIHSLDEAQAGIAMQADPQLNLPSYVQAHAPKVDFLDCGQIIKQNDHVCVATGCYDDVLVIDERNPLEPAVGHQRKFYSAGTGLVKVTAVGGKDQETLDLVKIEQLTDAKLKEINQEALKLDQHAYQVSKSVYAKTDKAEVATGTSSGY
;
A
#
# COMPACT_ATOMS: atom_id res chain seq x y z
N MET A 1 -2.14 -3.99 0.89
CA MET A 1 -1.52 -3.07 1.85
C MET A 1 -2.56 -2.03 2.07
N LEU A 2 -3.39 -2.17 3.12
CA LEU A 2 -4.34 -1.12 3.43
C LEU A 2 -3.58 0.04 4.09
N LEU A 3 -2.84 0.79 3.27
CA LEU A 3 -2.94 2.23 3.29
C LEU A 3 -4.34 2.53 2.78
N VAL A 4 -5.25 2.65 3.74
CA VAL A 4 -6.41 3.51 3.58
C VAL A 4 -5.88 4.80 2.94
N ALA A 5 -6.33 5.14 1.74
CA ALA A 5 -5.87 6.38 1.12
C ALA A 5 -6.19 7.52 2.09
N LEU A 6 -5.21 8.39 2.35
CA LEU A 6 -5.42 9.60 3.16
C LEU A 6 -6.23 10.59 2.34
N ALA A 7 -7.50 10.23 2.09
CA ALA A 7 -8.49 10.99 1.35
C ALA A 7 -8.62 12.35 2.02
N THR A 8 -7.95 13.35 1.42
CA THR A 8 -7.88 14.70 1.98
C THR A 8 -9.26 15.33 1.85
N VAL A 9 -10.09 15.16 2.89
CA VAL A 9 -11.42 15.77 3.04
C VAL A 9 -11.32 17.28 2.86
N THR A 10 -11.54 17.71 1.62
CA THR A 10 -11.27 19.07 1.17
C THR A 10 -12.47 19.94 1.54
N SER A 11 -12.54 20.27 2.83
CA SER A 11 -13.67 20.98 3.45
C SER A 11 -14.02 22.26 2.69
N CYS A 12 -15.27 22.34 2.22
CA CYS A 12 -15.75 23.42 1.38
C CYS A 12 -15.71 24.79 2.09
N ALA A 13 -14.73 25.63 1.74
CA ALA A 13 -14.74 27.04 2.09
C ALA A 13 -15.81 27.79 1.25
N PRO A 14 -16.69 28.61 1.87
CA PRO A 14 -17.75 29.32 1.15
C PRO A 14 -17.18 30.45 0.26
N GLN A 15 -17.71 30.57 -0.96
CA GLN A 15 -17.34 31.62 -1.90
C GLN A 15 -17.58 33.03 -1.33
N GLN A 16 -16.62 33.94 -1.50
CA GLN A 16 -16.85 35.38 -1.43
C GLN A 16 -16.40 36.05 -2.74
N ASN A 17 -17.12 37.11 -3.13
CA ASN A 17 -17.09 37.66 -4.47
C ASN A 17 -15.81 38.47 -4.79
N ALA A 18 -15.39 38.40 -6.05
CA ALA A 18 -14.28 39.20 -6.57
C ALA A 18 -14.70 40.63 -7.00
N ALA A 19 -13.81 41.60 -6.76
CA ALA A 19 -13.72 42.87 -7.49
C ALA A 19 -12.27 43.43 -7.38
N PRO A 20 -11.80 44.31 -8.29
CA PRO A 20 -10.37 44.31 -8.70
C PRO A 20 -9.61 45.64 -8.47
N GLN A 21 -8.41 45.74 -9.09
CA GLN A 21 -7.44 46.87 -9.15
C GLN A 21 -6.33 46.85 -8.05
N ALA A 22 -5.10 47.32 -8.27
CA ALA A 22 -4.46 47.92 -9.46
C ALA A 22 -2.92 47.68 -9.51
N THR A 23 -2.27 48.15 -10.59
CA THR A 23 -0.85 47.97 -10.94
C THR A 23 0.14 48.97 -10.30
N THR A 24 1.33 48.51 -9.90
CA THR A 24 2.68 49.16 -9.99
C THR A 24 3.74 48.20 -9.37
N GLY A 25 5.04 48.22 -9.65
CA GLY A 25 5.82 48.92 -10.71
C GLY A 25 7.27 49.20 -10.27
N SER A 26 8.29 48.79 -11.06
CA SER A 26 9.75 49.03 -10.86
C SER A 26 10.40 48.36 -9.62
N ALA A 27 11.73 48.14 -9.54
CA ALA A 27 12.83 48.19 -10.52
C ALA A 27 14.02 47.29 -10.07
N ALA A 28 14.94 46.99 -10.99
CA ALA A 28 16.25 46.41 -10.68
C ALA A 28 17.28 47.50 -10.29
N PRO A 29 18.49 47.11 -9.81
CA PRO A 29 19.65 47.38 -10.68
C PRO A 29 20.78 46.33 -10.68
N THR A 30 21.54 46.36 -11.77
CA THR A 30 22.95 45.94 -11.97
C THR A 30 23.95 46.61 -11.00
N ALA A 31 25.21 46.20 -10.78
CA ALA A 31 26.01 44.96 -11.00
C ALA A 31 27.33 45.13 -10.15
N THR A 32 28.60 44.80 -10.45
CA THR A 32 29.36 44.32 -11.65
C THR A 32 30.77 43.83 -11.23
N SER A 33 31.39 42.90 -11.99
CA SER A 33 32.85 42.57 -11.99
C SER A 33 33.42 41.91 -10.70
N ALA A 34 34.61 41.28 -10.69
CA ALA A 34 35.66 41.17 -11.72
C ALA A 34 36.23 39.73 -11.83
N ALA A 35 37.02 39.46 -12.88
CA ALA A 35 37.68 38.17 -13.13
C ALA A 35 39.21 38.24 -12.97
N ALA A 36 39.85 37.11 -12.63
CA ALA A 36 41.29 36.91 -12.77
C ALA A 36 41.63 35.42 -12.97
N THR A 37 42.44 35.14 -14.00
CA THR A 37 43.26 33.92 -14.13
C THR A 37 44.73 34.34 -14.18
N PRO A 38 45.69 33.45 -13.91
CA PRO A 38 46.34 32.81 -15.07
C PRO A 38 46.86 31.37 -14.86
N THR A 39 46.92 30.66 -15.99
CA THR A 39 47.86 29.57 -16.38
C THR A 39 48.63 28.76 -15.30
N GLY A 40 48.43 27.44 -15.32
CA GLY A 40 49.42 26.45 -14.91
C GLY A 40 49.34 25.22 -15.83
N SER A 41 50.43 24.85 -16.49
CA SER A 41 50.46 23.72 -17.45
C SER A 41 51.34 22.59 -16.92
N VAL A 42 50.83 21.36 -16.92
CA VAL A 42 51.59 20.15 -16.58
C VAL A 42 51.18 19.02 -17.54
N ALA A 43 52.12 18.16 -17.92
CA ALA A 43 51.95 17.20 -19.01
C ALA A 43 51.05 16.00 -18.65
N ALA A 44 50.38 15.45 -19.66
CA ALA A 44 49.58 14.23 -19.53
C ALA A 44 50.45 12.97 -19.44
N ALA A 45 50.04 12.02 -18.60
CA ALA A 45 50.50 10.63 -18.64
C ALA A 45 49.36 9.74 -19.16
N PRO A 46 49.65 8.69 -19.97
CA PRO A 46 48.62 7.81 -20.49
C PRO A 46 48.12 6.86 -19.40
N VAL A 47 46.99 7.20 -18.78
CA VAL A 47 46.24 6.23 -17.95
C VAL A 47 45.65 5.16 -18.86
N THR A 48 46.12 3.92 -18.71
CA THR A 48 45.54 2.76 -19.38
C THR A 48 44.14 2.53 -18.83
N ALA A 49 43.13 2.82 -19.64
CA ALA A 49 41.76 2.49 -19.30
C ALA A 49 41.60 0.95 -19.25
N SER A 50 41.56 0.39 -18.05
CA SER A 50 40.91 -0.90 -17.86
C SER A 50 39.48 -0.80 -18.40
N PRO A 51 38.94 -1.82 -19.07
CA PRO A 51 37.51 -1.91 -19.28
C PRO A 51 36.86 -1.99 -17.89
N GLY A 52 36.32 -0.86 -17.42
CA GLY A 52 35.51 -0.85 -16.21
C GLY A 52 34.38 -1.85 -16.40
N ALA A 53 34.21 -2.76 -15.45
CA ALA A 53 33.14 -3.74 -15.52
C ALA A 53 31.82 -3.01 -15.79
N THR A 54 31.05 -3.50 -16.76
CA THR A 54 29.68 -3.04 -16.98
C THR A 54 28.89 -3.40 -15.73
N GLY A 55 28.82 -2.45 -14.78
CA GLY A 55 27.92 -2.56 -13.66
C GLY A 55 26.52 -2.76 -14.22
N THR A 56 25.91 -3.89 -13.90
CA THR A 56 24.45 -3.98 -13.85
C THR A 56 23.96 -2.74 -13.11
N ALA A 57 23.02 -2.01 -13.69
CA ALA A 57 22.32 -0.98 -12.92
C ALA A 57 21.75 -1.68 -11.69
N GLY A 58 22.18 -1.24 -10.49
CA GLY A 58 21.66 -1.81 -9.26
C GLY A 58 20.16 -1.58 -9.21
N ALA A 59 19.40 -2.61 -8.84
CA ALA A 59 17.98 -2.43 -8.59
C ALA A 59 17.80 -1.45 -7.41
N ASP A 60 16.89 -0.49 -7.55
CA ASP A 60 16.82 0.66 -6.66
C ASP A 60 16.50 0.27 -5.21
N GLU A 61 17.32 0.77 -4.28
CA GLU A 61 17.21 0.52 -2.83
C GLU A 61 16.20 1.50 -2.17
N LEU A 62 14.95 1.45 -2.62
CA LEU A 62 13.89 2.44 -2.34
C LEU A 62 13.61 2.68 -0.85
N CYS A 63 13.78 1.67 0.01
CA CYS A 63 13.60 1.78 1.47
C CYS A 63 14.94 1.85 2.25
N GLY A 64 16.07 2.00 1.56
CA GLY A 64 17.42 1.98 2.11
C GLY A 64 18.19 0.68 1.82
N PRO A 65 19.44 0.54 2.33
CA PRO A 65 20.36 -0.52 1.92
C PRO A 65 19.79 -1.94 2.08
N GLY A 66 19.87 -2.74 1.02
CA GLY A 66 19.34 -4.10 0.94
C GLY A 66 17.86 -4.20 0.56
N SER A 67 17.13 -3.09 0.37
CA SER A 67 15.68 -3.10 0.10
C SER A 67 15.28 -3.34 -1.37
N ALA A 68 16.25 -3.56 -2.26
CA ALA A 68 16.01 -3.72 -3.69
C ALA A 68 15.00 -4.84 -4.01
N ILE A 69 14.00 -4.54 -4.84
CA ILE A 69 12.96 -5.49 -5.23
C ILE A 69 13.54 -6.52 -6.21
N ASN A 70 13.53 -7.80 -5.79
CA ASN A 70 14.00 -8.93 -6.59
C ASN A 70 12.81 -9.84 -6.95
N PHE A 71 11.96 -9.38 -7.88
CA PHE A 71 10.79 -10.14 -8.33
C PHE A 71 11.17 -11.28 -9.30
N ASP A 72 10.56 -12.45 -9.09
CA ASP A 72 10.66 -13.61 -9.95
C ASP A 72 9.35 -14.40 -9.90
N GLN A 73 8.58 -14.36 -10.99
CA GLN A 73 7.29 -15.06 -11.11
C GLN A 73 7.38 -16.57 -10.85
N SER A 74 8.54 -17.19 -11.04
CA SER A 74 8.72 -18.64 -10.86
C SER A 74 8.82 -19.10 -9.41
N GLN A 75 8.91 -18.15 -8.46
CA GLN A 75 8.94 -18.41 -7.02
C GLN A 75 7.53 -18.49 -6.40
N PHE A 76 6.47 -18.24 -7.16
CA PHE A 76 5.10 -18.17 -6.65
C PHE A 76 4.31 -19.47 -6.84
N GLN A 77 3.44 -19.75 -5.87
CA GLN A 77 2.59 -20.95 -5.87
C GLN A 77 1.66 -20.98 -7.10
N SER A 78 1.60 -22.13 -7.77
CA SER A 78 0.70 -22.35 -8.94
C SER A 78 -0.80 -22.32 -8.60
N SER A 79 -1.15 -22.47 -7.31
CA SER A 79 -2.47 -22.21 -6.75
C SER A 79 -2.29 -21.37 -5.50
N PRO A 80 -2.79 -20.12 -5.43
CA PRO A 80 -2.52 -19.25 -4.29
C PRO A 80 -3.17 -19.79 -3.02
N ASN A 81 -2.33 -20.18 -2.06
CA ASN A 81 -2.69 -20.51 -0.70
C ASN A 81 -1.82 -19.67 0.23
N VAL A 82 -2.33 -18.49 0.59
CA VAL A 82 -1.62 -17.55 1.47
C VAL A 82 -1.84 -17.99 2.92
N ASP A 83 -0.99 -18.89 3.40
CA ASP A 83 -1.02 -19.48 4.74
C ASP A 83 0.09 -18.97 5.68
N ASN A 84 0.82 -17.93 5.27
CA ASN A 84 1.82 -17.21 6.07
C ASN A 84 1.32 -16.96 7.50
N LYS A 85 2.17 -17.29 8.49
CA LYS A 85 1.88 -17.20 9.93
C LYS A 85 1.23 -15.88 10.35
N TRP A 86 1.67 -14.78 9.76
CA TRP A 86 1.36 -13.41 10.19
C TRP A 86 0.27 -12.75 9.34
N PHE A 87 0.03 -13.23 8.12
CA PHE A 87 -0.96 -12.67 7.21
C PHE A 87 -1.69 -13.76 6.40
N PRO A 88 -2.42 -14.69 7.07
CA PRO A 88 -3.12 -15.77 6.39
C PRO A 88 -4.40 -15.26 5.71
N LEU A 89 -4.53 -15.48 4.40
CA LEU A 89 -5.70 -15.08 3.60
C LEU A 89 -6.52 -16.30 3.21
N LYS A 90 -7.23 -16.89 4.20
CA LYS A 90 -8.17 -18.01 3.97
C LYS A 90 -9.52 -17.49 3.42
N PRO A 91 -9.98 -17.95 2.24
CA PRO A 91 -11.26 -17.52 1.66
C PRO A 91 -12.45 -17.64 2.60
N GLY A 92 -13.27 -16.58 2.63
CA GLY A 92 -14.41 -16.46 3.53
C GLY A 92 -14.08 -16.02 4.94
N MET A 93 -12.82 -15.75 5.29
CA MET A 93 -12.52 -15.01 6.52
C MET A 93 -12.85 -13.52 6.34
N GLN A 94 -13.52 -12.94 7.33
CA GLN A 94 -13.82 -11.51 7.39
C GLN A 94 -13.41 -10.95 8.75
N TYR A 95 -12.80 -9.77 8.71
CA TYR A 95 -12.23 -9.07 9.86
C TYR A 95 -12.82 -7.66 9.91
N THR A 96 -13.15 -7.17 11.10
CA THR A 96 -13.59 -5.78 11.28
C THR A 96 -12.70 -5.07 12.29
N THR A 97 -11.99 -4.05 11.83
CA THR A 97 -11.22 -3.14 12.67
C THR A 97 -11.97 -1.82 12.81
N THR A 98 -11.88 -1.17 13.97
CA THR A 98 -12.55 0.13 14.21
C THR A 98 -11.76 0.98 15.19
N GLY A 99 -11.91 2.29 15.11
CA GLY A 99 -11.26 3.21 16.03
C GLY A 99 -11.44 4.67 15.62
N ASP A 100 -10.40 5.48 15.75
CA ASP A 100 -10.46 6.93 15.54
C ASP A 100 -9.36 7.41 14.60
N VAL A 101 -9.69 8.33 13.68
CA VAL A 101 -8.73 9.27 13.10
C VAL A 101 -8.87 10.60 13.84
N LYS A 102 -7.78 11.08 14.45
CA LYS A 102 -7.74 12.31 15.26
C LYS A 102 -6.90 13.38 14.57
N SER A 103 -7.46 14.55 14.27
CA SER A 103 -6.77 15.64 13.60
C SER A 103 -6.96 16.98 14.33
N ALA A 104 -6.54 18.10 13.73
CA ALA A 104 -6.79 19.43 14.28
C ALA A 104 -8.26 19.87 14.11
N GLU A 105 -8.96 19.29 13.13
CA GLU A 105 -10.34 19.59 12.76
C GLU A 105 -11.35 18.81 13.60
N GLY A 106 -10.96 17.66 14.17
CA GLY A 106 -11.83 16.89 15.06
C GLY A 106 -11.39 15.45 15.29
N THR A 107 -12.37 14.55 15.39
CA THR A 107 -12.15 13.10 15.48
C THR A 107 -13.26 12.39 14.73
N ILE A 108 -12.88 11.55 13.78
CA ILE A 108 -13.77 10.77 12.90
C ILE A 108 -13.68 9.31 13.33
N LYS A 109 -14.83 8.60 13.40
CA LYS A 109 -14.83 7.15 13.59
C LYS A 109 -14.48 6.44 12.29
N ARG A 110 -13.43 5.63 12.32
CA ARG A 110 -12.99 4.80 11.21
C ARG A 110 -13.41 3.35 11.44
N THR A 111 -13.85 2.65 10.40
CA THR A 111 -14.17 1.22 10.48
C THR A 111 -13.87 0.55 9.15
N VAL A 112 -13.02 -0.47 9.17
CA VAL A 112 -12.66 -1.26 7.99
C VAL A 112 -13.28 -2.65 8.08
N ILE A 113 -13.84 -3.16 6.98
CA ILE A 113 -14.32 -4.54 6.87
C ILE A 113 -13.50 -5.31 5.82
N HIS A 114 -12.38 -5.89 6.26
CA HIS A 114 -11.50 -6.69 5.41
C HIS A 114 -12.14 -8.04 5.06
N SER A 115 -12.12 -8.44 3.79
CA SER A 115 -12.82 -9.67 3.35
C SER A 115 -11.96 -10.51 2.40
N VAL A 116 -11.50 -11.66 2.87
CA VAL A 116 -10.83 -12.61 1.98
C VAL A 116 -11.87 -13.25 1.07
N THR A 117 -11.83 -12.88 -0.20
CA THR A 117 -12.78 -13.41 -1.20
C THR A 117 -12.41 -14.85 -1.60
N GLY A 118 -13.28 -15.51 -2.34
CA GLY A 118 -12.96 -16.73 -3.08
C GLY A 118 -12.51 -16.47 -4.52
N LEU A 119 -12.05 -15.25 -4.81
CA LEU A 119 -11.60 -14.82 -6.13
C LEU A 119 -10.09 -14.89 -6.26
N THR A 120 -9.62 -15.17 -7.48
CA THR A 120 -8.21 -15.05 -7.87
C THR A 120 -8.07 -14.27 -9.17
N LYS A 121 -6.96 -13.55 -9.35
CA LYS A 121 -6.67 -12.73 -10.54
C LYS A 121 -5.24 -13.02 -11.02
N VAL A 122 -4.99 -13.03 -12.32
CA VAL A 122 -3.62 -13.19 -12.85
C VAL A 122 -3.00 -11.81 -13.10
N ILE A 123 -1.81 -11.58 -12.53
CA ILE A 123 -1.01 -10.36 -12.68
C ILE A 123 0.43 -10.79 -12.97
N ASP A 124 0.95 -10.36 -14.13
CA ASP A 124 2.27 -10.73 -14.68
C ASP A 124 2.64 -12.22 -14.51
N GLY A 125 1.73 -13.10 -14.95
CA GLY A 125 1.88 -14.56 -14.87
C GLY A 125 1.56 -15.18 -13.51
N VAL A 126 1.62 -14.41 -12.42
CA VAL A 126 1.34 -14.89 -11.06
C VAL A 126 -0.16 -14.87 -10.77
N LYS A 127 -0.68 -15.97 -10.21
CA LYS A 127 -2.08 -16.09 -9.79
C LYS A 127 -2.23 -15.60 -8.34
N THR A 128 -2.88 -14.45 -8.15
CA THR A 128 -3.08 -13.81 -6.85
C THR A 128 -4.42 -14.19 -6.22
N GLN A 129 -4.47 -14.22 -4.89
CA GLN A 129 -5.66 -14.19 -4.05
C GLN A 129 -6.17 -12.73 -3.96
N VAL A 130 -7.47 -12.52 -4.15
CA VAL A 130 -8.08 -11.18 -4.04
C VAL A 130 -8.61 -10.94 -2.62
N LEU A 131 -8.18 -9.86 -2.00
CA LEU A 131 -8.78 -9.29 -0.79
C LEU A 131 -9.75 -8.16 -1.22
N TRP A 132 -10.92 -8.09 -0.58
CA TRP A 132 -11.86 -6.97 -0.76
C TRP A 132 -12.07 -6.24 0.56
N ASP A 133 -11.51 -5.04 0.64
CA ASP A 133 -11.55 -4.17 1.80
C ASP A 133 -12.51 -3.00 1.53
N ARG A 134 -13.14 -2.49 2.59
CA ARG A 134 -14.04 -1.33 2.55
C ARG A 134 -13.83 -0.52 3.81
N ASP A 135 -13.66 0.78 3.65
CA ASP A 135 -13.47 1.69 4.77
C ASP A 135 -14.57 2.75 4.85
N TYR A 136 -15.01 2.96 6.09
CA TYR A 136 -16.13 3.81 6.46
C TYR A 136 -15.65 4.94 7.39
N ALA A 137 -16.03 6.18 7.08
CA ALA A 137 -15.82 7.36 7.91
C ALA A 137 -17.17 7.79 8.51
N ASP A 138 -17.29 7.78 9.85
CA ASP A 138 -18.52 8.00 10.61
C ASP A 138 -19.76 7.18 10.13
N GLY A 139 -19.50 6.07 9.42
CA GLY A 139 -20.50 5.16 8.86
C GLY A 139 -20.78 5.34 7.37
N GLU A 140 -20.26 6.39 6.71
CA GLU A 140 -20.31 6.54 5.25
C GLU A 140 -19.14 5.80 4.60
N LEU A 141 -19.40 5.04 3.53
CA LEU A 141 -18.35 4.42 2.72
C LEU A 141 -17.55 5.52 2.01
N VAL A 142 -16.23 5.53 2.20
CA VAL A 142 -15.31 6.45 1.50
C VAL A 142 -14.31 5.72 0.59
N GLU A 143 -14.11 4.42 0.81
CA GLU A 143 -13.18 3.61 0.02
C GLU A 143 -13.67 2.16 -0.10
N SER A 144 -13.54 1.56 -1.28
CA SER A 144 -13.78 0.13 -1.52
C SER A 144 -12.69 -0.40 -2.46
N GLU A 145 -11.83 -1.27 -1.95
CA GLU A 145 -10.58 -1.67 -2.60
C GLU A 145 -10.53 -3.16 -2.95
N LEU A 146 -10.04 -3.49 -4.16
CA LEU A 146 -9.48 -4.82 -4.44
C LEU A 146 -7.95 -4.79 -4.31
N ALA A 147 -7.40 -5.59 -3.40
CA ALA A 147 -5.95 -5.77 -3.23
C ALA A 147 -5.54 -7.19 -3.62
N PHE A 148 -4.39 -7.32 -4.30
CA PHE A 148 -3.95 -8.57 -4.92
C PHE A 148 -2.70 -9.14 -4.25
N PHE A 149 -2.80 -10.32 -3.64
CA PHE A 149 -1.69 -10.93 -2.92
C PHE A 149 -1.33 -12.31 -3.49
N ALA A 150 -0.04 -12.66 -3.53
CA ALA A 150 0.38 -14.05 -3.74
C ALA A 150 1.52 -14.41 -2.79
N GLN A 151 1.59 -15.69 -2.42
CA GLN A 151 2.65 -16.21 -1.57
C GLN A 151 3.67 -16.97 -2.43
N THR A 152 4.94 -16.76 -2.10
CA THR A 152 6.06 -17.54 -2.63
C THR A 152 6.11 -18.93 -2.02
N GLU A 153 6.80 -19.86 -2.67
CA GLU A 153 7.12 -21.18 -2.10
C GLU A 153 8.05 -21.09 -0.87
N SER A 154 8.69 -19.92 -0.60
CA SER A 154 9.39 -19.62 0.66
C SER A 154 8.48 -19.11 1.78
N GLY A 155 7.24 -18.72 1.48
CA GLY A 155 6.26 -18.24 2.46
C GLY A 155 6.11 -16.72 2.55
N ASP A 156 6.88 -15.95 1.79
CA ASP A 156 6.76 -14.49 1.73
C ASP A 156 5.51 -14.10 0.94
N VAL A 157 4.66 -13.25 1.52
CA VAL A 157 3.44 -12.73 0.87
C VAL A 157 3.78 -11.42 0.19
N TRP A 158 3.53 -11.34 -1.11
CA TRP A 158 3.76 -10.15 -1.93
C TRP A 158 2.44 -9.48 -2.29
N LEU A 159 2.48 -8.15 -2.40
CA LEU A 159 1.41 -7.31 -2.93
C LEU A 159 1.68 -7.00 -4.41
N PHE A 160 0.73 -7.33 -5.27
CA PHE A 160 0.80 -7.18 -6.73
C PHE A 160 0.06 -5.96 -7.28
N GLY A 161 -0.71 -5.25 -6.45
CA GLY A 161 -1.48 -4.10 -6.88
C GLY A 161 -2.77 -3.90 -6.11
N GLU A 162 -3.35 -2.72 -6.27
CA GLU A 162 -4.56 -2.25 -5.61
C GLU A 162 -5.43 -1.45 -6.58
N TYR A 163 -6.74 -1.56 -6.37
CA TYR A 163 -7.78 -0.80 -7.04
C TYR A 163 -8.74 -0.23 -5.98
N PRO A 164 -8.38 0.89 -5.33
CA PRO A 164 -9.23 1.59 -4.38
C PRO A 164 -10.21 2.49 -5.13
N GLU A 165 -11.51 2.19 -5.05
CA GLU A 165 -12.54 3.14 -5.47
C GLU A 165 -12.87 4.10 -4.32
N GLU A 166 -12.69 5.40 -4.57
CA GLU A 166 -13.01 6.47 -3.64
C GLU A 166 -14.48 6.92 -3.75
N TYR A 167 -15.04 7.35 -2.61
CA TYR A 167 -16.43 7.77 -2.48
C TYR A 167 -16.57 9.03 -1.62
N GLU A 168 -17.38 10.00 -2.06
CA GLU A 168 -17.77 11.19 -1.29
C GLU A 168 -19.30 11.32 -1.27
N GLY A 169 -19.90 11.44 -0.07
CA GLY A 169 -21.35 11.58 0.11
C GLY A 169 -22.16 10.46 -0.58
N GLY A 170 -21.64 9.23 -0.53
CA GLY A 170 -22.22 8.04 -1.18
C GLY A 170 -22.09 7.99 -2.70
N LYS A 171 -21.20 8.77 -3.32
CA LYS A 171 -20.95 8.78 -4.77
C LYS A 171 -19.49 8.43 -5.07
N PHE A 172 -19.28 7.53 -6.01
CA PHE A 172 -17.96 7.24 -6.59
C PHE A 172 -17.32 8.52 -7.16
N THR A 173 -16.11 8.84 -6.72
CA THR A 173 -15.32 10.01 -7.19
C THR A 173 -14.22 9.61 -8.18
N GLY A 174 -13.61 8.44 -7.99
CA GLY A 174 -12.54 7.93 -8.85
C GLY A 174 -11.85 6.69 -8.28
N ALA A 175 -10.75 6.28 -8.91
CA ALA A 175 -9.82 5.30 -8.35
C ALA A 175 -8.37 5.74 -8.63
N PRO A 176 -7.96 6.94 -8.16
CA PRO A 176 -6.74 7.60 -8.62
C PRO A 176 -5.48 6.84 -8.23
N ALA A 177 -5.47 6.19 -7.06
CA ALA A 177 -4.34 5.40 -6.57
C ALA A 177 -4.24 3.97 -7.17
N THR A 178 -4.95 3.67 -8.28
CA THR A 178 -4.86 2.35 -8.92
C THR A 178 -3.44 2.03 -9.39
N PHE A 179 -2.83 0.95 -8.88
CA PHE A 179 -1.59 0.40 -9.43
C PHE A 179 -1.64 -1.11 -9.56
N ILE A 180 -0.89 -1.65 -10.52
CA ILE A 180 -0.78 -3.08 -10.80
C ILE A 180 0.66 -3.35 -11.24
N HIS A 181 1.29 -4.40 -10.69
CA HIS A 181 2.66 -4.78 -11.00
C HIS A 181 2.89 -4.99 -12.51
N SER A 182 4.07 -4.59 -12.98
CA SER A 182 4.53 -4.67 -14.38
C SER A 182 3.82 -3.69 -15.31
N LEU A 183 2.88 -2.90 -14.79
CA LEU A 183 2.19 -1.82 -15.50
C LEU A 183 2.64 -0.47 -14.95
N ASP A 184 2.85 0.48 -15.86
CA ASP A 184 3.13 1.89 -15.58
C ASP A 184 4.20 2.09 -14.47
N GLU A 185 5.29 1.32 -14.58
CA GLU A 185 6.47 1.28 -13.68
C GLU A 185 6.21 0.75 -12.25
N ALA A 186 5.04 0.19 -11.95
CA ALA A 186 4.73 -0.35 -10.62
C ALA A 186 5.37 -1.73 -10.35
N GLN A 187 5.91 -1.89 -9.14
CA GLN A 187 6.65 -3.04 -8.66
C GLN A 187 5.94 -3.66 -7.46
N ALA A 188 5.68 -4.96 -7.53
CA ALA A 188 5.23 -5.74 -6.39
C ALA A 188 6.31 -5.74 -5.30
N GLY A 189 5.90 -5.69 -4.03
CA GLY A 189 6.80 -5.78 -2.88
C GLY A 189 6.33 -6.84 -1.88
N ILE A 190 7.11 -7.06 -0.84
CA ILE A 190 6.82 -8.06 0.20
C ILE A 190 5.87 -7.41 1.22
N ALA A 191 4.58 -7.72 1.16
CA ALA A 191 3.60 -7.26 2.15
C ALA A 191 3.84 -7.87 3.53
N MET A 192 4.27 -9.14 3.59
CA MET A 192 4.59 -9.86 4.83
C MET A 192 5.69 -10.89 4.60
N GLN A 193 6.74 -10.87 5.44
CA GLN A 193 7.86 -11.81 5.37
C GLN A 193 7.47 -13.21 5.88
N ALA A 194 8.10 -14.26 5.35
CA ALA A 194 7.96 -15.63 5.85
C ALA A 194 8.49 -15.77 7.29
N ASP A 195 9.73 -15.31 7.49
CA ASP A 195 10.44 -15.27 8.76
C ASP A 195 10.91 -13.83 9.04
N PRO A 196 10.04 -12.94 9.56
CA PRO A 196 10.42 -11.58 9.90
C PRO A 196 11.46 -11.57 11.02
N GLN A 197 12.45 -10.69 10.92
CA GLN A 197 13.59 -10.63 11.86
C GLN A 197 13.86 -9.20 12.34
N LEU A 198 14.06 -9.04 13.64
CA LEU A 198 14.41 -7.76 14.26
C LEU A 198 15.80 -7.27 13.83
N ASN A 199 15.93 -5.95 13.71
CA ASN A 199 17.17 -5.24 13.35
C ASN A 199 17.65 -5.44 11.89
N LEU A 200 16.83 -6.03 11.01
CA LEU A 200 17.06 -5.93 9.56
C LEU A 200 16.70 -4.51 9.04
N PRO A 201 17.22 -4.13 7.87
CA PRO A 201 16.76 -2.93 7.14
C PRO A 201 15.27 -2.98 6.80
N SER A 202 14.71 -1.83 6.42
CA SER A 202 13.37 -1.77 5.85
C SER A 202 13.30 -2.45 4.47
N TYR A 203 12.16 -3.05 4.14
CA TYR A 203 11.88 -3.69 2.85
C TYR A 203 10.70 -2.99 2.15
N VAL A 204 10.65 -3.04 0.82
CA VAL A 204 9.54 -2.46 0.06
C VAL A 204 8.30 -3.36 0.17
N GLN A 205 7.17 -2.79 0.60
CA GLN A 205 5.87 -3.46 0.62
C GLN A 205 5.16 -3.35 -0.74
N ALA A 206 5.27 -2.20 -1.41
CA ALA A 206 5.08 -2.02 -2.86
C ALA A 206 5.60 -0.64 -3.32
N HIS A 207 5.74 -0.44 -4.63
CA HIS A 207 6.15 0.83 -5.24
C HIS A 207 5.39 1.08 -6.54
N ALA A 208 4.77 2.25 -6.70
CA ALA A 208 4.03 2.65 -7.89
C ALA A 208 4.19 4.17 -8.17
N PRO A 209 5.26 4.58 -8.89
CA PRO A 209 5.66 5.98 -9.01
C PRO A 209 4.77 6.85 -9.93
N LYS A 210 3.64 6.33 -10.44
CA LYS A 210 2.63 7.12 -11.18
C LYS A 210 1.44 7.53 -10.31
N VAL A 211 1.38 7.02 -9.08
CA VAL A 211 0.38 7.36 -8.05
C VAL A 211 1.08 7.78 -6.74
N ASP A 212 2.32 8.28 -6.85
CA ASP A 212 3.18 8.77 -5.75
C ASP A 212 3.32 7.82 -4.54
N PHE A 213 3.22 6.52 -4.81
CA PHE A 213 3.09 5.46 -3.82
C PHE A 213 4.40 4.68 -3.66
N LEU A 214 4.90 4.64 -2.44
CA LEU A 214 5.99 3.78 -1.97
C LEU A 214 5.69 3.44 -0.52
N ASP A 215 5.85 2.19 -0.10
CA ASP A 215 5.76 1.82 1.31
C ASP A 215 6.87 0.87 1.73
N CYS A 216 7.30 1.06 2.97
CA CYS A 216 8.53 0.53 3.53
C CYS A 216 8.28 -0.05 4.92
N GLY A 217 8.11 -1.36 4.99
CA GLY A 217 7.94 -2.09 6.24
C GLY A 217 9.26 -2.24 6.98
N GLN A 218 9.23 -2.11 8.30
CA GLN A 218 10.36 -2.44 9.17
C GLN A 218 9.88 -3.23 10.41
N ILE A 219 10.51 -4.37 10.67
CA ILE A 219 10.20 -5.19 11.86
C ILE A 219 10.80 -4.50 13.09
N ILE A 220 9.95 -3.91 13.93
CA ILE A 220 10.37 -3.16 15.13
C ILE A 220 10.10 -3.88 16.45
N LYS A 221 9.20 -4.87 16.47
CA LYS A 221 8.94 -5.69 17.67
C LYS A 221 8.43 -7.09 17.28
N GLN A 222 8.73 -8.07 18.13
CA GLN A 222 8.26 -9.45 18.04
C GLN A 222 7.98 -9.96 19.47
N ASN A 223 7.21 -11.05 19.59
CA ASN A 223 6.81 -11.61 20.87
C ASN A 223 6.06 -10.60 21.77
N ASP A 224 5.30 -9.67 21.18
CA ASP A 224 4.51 -8.69 21.93
C ASP A 224 3.19 -9.30 22.44
N HIS A 225 2.55 -8.62 23.38
CA HIS A 225 1.25 -8.96 23.94
C HIS A 225 0.26 -7.81 23.76
N VAL A 226 -0.86 -8.06 23.07
CA VAL A 226 -1.86 -7.03 22.72
C VAL A 226 -3.27 -7.51 23.06
N CYS A 227 -4.02 -6.72 23.82
CA CYS A 227 -5.45 -6.94 24.06
C CYS A 227 -6.31 -5.95 23.26
N VAL A 228 -7.32 -6.49 22.57
CA VAL A 228 -8.37 -5.77 21.83
C VAL A 228 -9.73 -6.44 22.11
N ALA A 229 -10.82 -5.99 21.47
CA ALA A 229 -12.17 -6.49 21.83
C ALA A 229 -12.41 -7.97 21.47
N THR A 230 -11.66 -8.53 20.52
CA THR A 230 -11.72 -9.97 20.17
C THR A 230 -10.93 -10.87 21.13
N GLY A 231 -10.07 -10.31 21.99
CA GLY A 231 -9.27 -11.06 22.95
C GLY A 231 -7.89 -10.45 23.21
N CYS A 232 -7.06 -11.18 23.97
CA CYS A 232 -5.64 -10.88 24.10
C CYS A 232 -4.82 -11.88 23.27
N TYR A 233 -3.81 -11.36 22.59
CA TYR A 233 -2.94 -12.08 21.67
C TYR A 233 -1.51 -12.03 22.20
N ASP A 234 -0.93 -13.21 22.42
CA ASP A 234 0.50 -13.42 22.62
C ASP A 234 1.18 -13.67 21.26
N ASP A 235 2.51 -13.56 21.21
CA ASP A 235 3.31 -13.70 19.98
C ASP A 235 2.83 -12.77 18.86
N VAL A 236 2.78 -11.46 19.17
CA VAL A 236 2.46 -10.41 18.20
C VAL A 236 3.74 -9.83 17.57
N LEU A 237 3.73 -9.74 16.25
CA LEU A 237 4.67 -9.02 15.38
C LEU A 237 4.24 -7.56 15.26
N VAL A 238 5.18 -6.62 15.26
CA VAL A 238 4.89 -5.20 14.98
C VAL A 238 5.79 -4.67 13.87
N ILE A 239 5.14 -4.17 12.83
CA ILE A 239 5.76 -3.58 11.64
C ILE A 239 5.51 -2.07 11.70
N ASP A 240 6.57 -1.30 11.47
CA ASP A 240 6.57 0.15 11.26
C ASP A 240 6.50 0.38 9.75
N GLU A 241 5.38 0.86 9.24
CA GLU A 241 5.05 1.01 7.80
C GLU A 241 4.94 2.50 7.46
N ARG A 242 5.64 2.94 6.40
CA ARG A 242 5.85 4.36 6.10
C ARG A 242 6.05 4.62 4.61
N ASN A 243 5.42 5.68 4.09
CA ASN A 243 5.77 6.27 2.80
C ASN A 243 6.99 7.21 2.95
N PRO A 244 8.18 6.91 2.40
CA PRO A 244 9.36 7.78 2.46
C PRO A 244 9.25 9.03 1.57
N LEU A 245 8.31 9.06 0.63
CA LEU A 245 8.04 10.22 -0.24
C LEU A 245 7.26 11.31 0.51
N GLU A 246 6.47 10.92 1.52
CA GLU A 246 5.59 11.81 2.29
C GLU A 246 5.84 11.82 3.81
N PRO A 247 7.08 11.96 4.31
CA PRO A 247 7.41 11.79 5.74
C PRO A 247 6.74 12.80 6.68
N ALA A 248 6.03 13.80 6.14
CA ALA A 248 5.24 14.77 6.91
C ALA A 248 3.81 14.27 7.26
N VAL A 249 3.26 13.27 6.56
CA VAL A 249 1.89 12.77 6.85
C VAL A 249 1.85 11.86 8.08
N GLY A 250 3.00 11.32 8.48
CA GLY A 250 3.13 10.35 9.56
C GLY A 250 3.60 8.98 9.06
N HIS A 251 3.49 7.98 9.92
CA HIS A 251 3.64 6.56 9.59
C HIS A 251 2.78 5.73 10.54
N GLN A 252 2.56 4.45 10.20
CA GLN A 252 1.72 3.55 10.99
C GLN A 252 2.54 2.44 11.64
N ARG A 253 2.04 1.92 12.76
CA ARG A 253 2.47 0.65 13.33
C ARG A 253 1.33 -0.34 13.26
N LYS A 254 1.56 -1.43 12.54
CA LYS A 254 0.59 -2.51 12.34
C LYS A 254 1.03 -3.73 13.14
N PHE A 255 0.12 -4.23 13.96
CA PHE A 255 0.33 -5.31 14.91
C PHE A 255 -0.33 -6.57 14.35
N TYR A 256 0.45 -7.61 14.07
CA TYR A 256 0.01 -8.86 13.46
C TYR A 256 0.12 -10.00 14.46
N SER A 257 -0.99 -10.71 14.70
CA SER A 257 -1.02 -11.90 15.55
C SER A 257 -0.93 -13.16 14.70
N ALA A 258 -0.14 -14.12 15.18
CA ALA A 258 0.00 -15.45 14.58
C ALA A 258 -1.38 -16.10 14.32
N GLY A 259 -1.59 -16.61 13.11
CA GLY A 259 -2.82 -17.28 12.66
C GLY A 259 -4.06 -16.38 12.56
N THR A 260 -3.97 -15.09 12.93
CA THR A 260 -5.11 -14.15 12.94
C THR A 260 -4.98 -13.07 11.87
N GLY A 261 -3.77 -12.53 11.65
CA GLY A 261 -3.58 -11.34 10.83
C GLY A 261 -3.52 -10.06 11.66
N LEU A 262 -3.92 -8.94 11.06
CA LEU A 262 -3.89 -7.61 11.67
C LEU A 262 -4.84 -7.52 12.87
N VAL A 263 -4.32 -7.21 14.06
CA VAL A 263 -5.10 -7.03 15.30
C VAL A 263 -5.21 -5.58 15.77
N LYS A 264 -4.25 -4.72 15.42
CA LYS A 264 -4.21 -3.30 15.83
C LYS A 264 -3.40 -2.43 14.86
N VAL A 265 -3.79 -1.16 14.73
CA VAL A 265 -3.05 -0.09 14.04
C VAL A 265 -2.88 1.11 14.98
N THR A 266 -1.70 1.74 14.99
CA THR A 266 -1.47 3.03 15.66
C THR A 266 -0.58 3.95 14.84
N ALA A 267 -0.99 5.20 14.61
CA ALA A 267 -0.17 6.23 13.97
C ALA A 267 1.01 6.69 14.85
N VAL A 268 2.05 7.22 14.19
CA VAL A 268 3.27 7.75 14.82
C VAL A 268 3.64 9.10 14.19
N GLY A 269 3.07 10.18 14.75
CA GLY A 269 3.26 11.53 14.20
C GLY A 269 2.51 11.73 12.89
N GLY A 270 2.55 12.95 12.35
CA GLY A 270 1.64 13.39 11.29
C GLY A 270 0.51 14.28 11.80
N LYS A 271 -0.36 14.74 10.89
CA LYS A 271 -1.54 15.56 11.24
C LYS A 271 -2.77 14.74 11.63
N ASP A 272 -2.94 13.58 10.99
CA ASP A 272 -4.09 12.70 11.18
C ASP A 272 -3.61 11.45 11.91
N GLN A 273 -4.08 11.22 13.13
CA GLN A 273 -3.63 10.13 13.98
C GLN A 273 -4.67 9.02 14.00
N GLU A 274 -4.53 8.09 13.07
CA GLU A 274 -5.32 6.87 13.03
C GLU A 274 -4.96 5.90 14.16
N THR A 275 -6.00 5.28 14.72
CA THR A 275 -5.91 4.14 15.62
C THR A 275 -7.04 3.19 15.28
N LEU A 276 -6.75 1.91 15.08
CA LEU A 276 -7.75 0.86 14.79
C LEU A 276 -7.49 -0.35 15.70
N ASP A 277 -8.55 -0.96 16.21
CA ASP A 277 -8.52 -2.23 16.95
C ASP A 277 -9.45 -3.26 16.31
N LEU A 278 -9.01 -4.52 16.25
CA LEU A 278 -9.82 -5.63 15.79
C LEU A 278 -10.98 -5.89 16.77
N VAL A 279 -12.21 -5.75 16.27
CA VAL A 279 -13.45 -5.90 17.04
C VAL A 279 -14.32 -7.07 16.57
N LYS A 280 -14.03 -7.64 15.41
CA LYS A 280 -14.73 -8.83 14.89
C LYS A 280 -13.81 -9.69 14.03
N ILE A 281 -13.91 -11.00 14.20
CA ILE A 281 -13.41 -12.03 13.27
C ILE A 281 -14.60 -12.97 12.99
N GLU A 282 -14.82 -13.34 11.74
CA GLU A 282 -15.79 -14.39 11.39
C GLU A 282 -15.37 -15.21 10.18
N GLN A 283 -15.67 -16.51 10.21
CA GLN A 283 -15.70 -17.34 9.01
C GLN A 283 -17.11 -17.24 8.40
N LEU A 284 -17.21 -16.60 7.24
CA LEU A 284 -18.46 -16.48 6.48
C LEU A 284 -18.94 -17.85 5.99
N THR A 285 -20.26 -18.01 5.91
CA THR A 285 -20.88 -19.19 5.27
C THR A 285 -20.69 -19.17 3.76
N ASP A 286 -20.79 -20.31 3.09
CA ASP A 286 -20.69 -20.41 1.62
C ASP A 286 -21.63 -19.45 0.88
N ALA A 287 -22.85 -19.26 1.42
CA ALA A 287 -23.81 -18.31 0.87
C ALA A 287 -23.29 -16.86 0.98
N LYS A 288 -22.69 -16.48 2.11
CA LYS A 288 -22.19 -15.11 2.31
C LYS A 288 -20.84 -14.87 1.62
N LEU A 289 -19.99 -15.91 1.51
CA LEU A 289 -18.81 -15.91 0.65
C LEU A 289 -19.20 -15.68 -0.81
N LYS A 290 -20.24 -16.37 -1.30
CA LYS A 290 -20.77 -16.17 -2.66
C LYS A 290 -21.29 -14.74 -2.87
N GLU A 291 -21.98 -14.15 -1.90
CA GLU A 291 -22.40 -12.74 -1.96
C GLU A 291 -21.19 -11.80 -2.06
N ILE A 292 -20.18 -11.91 -1.19
CA ILE A 292 -19.02 -11.00 -1.27
C ILE A 292 -18.21 -11.19 -2.56
N ASN A 293 -18.13 -12.42 -3.09
CA ASN A 293 -17.53 -12.69 -4.39
C ASN A 293 -18.31 -11.99 -5.52
N GLN A 294 -19.64 -11.95 -5.44
CA GLN A 294 -20.47 -11.27 -6.44
C GLN A 294 -20.34 -9.74 -6.38
N GLU A 295 -20.18 -9.15 -5.20
CA GLU A 295 -19.93 -7.71 -5.08
C GLU A 295 -18.51 -7.34 -5.52
N ALA A 296 -17.47 -8.07 -5.09
CA ALA A 296 -16.09 -7.85 -5.52
C ALA A 296 -15.90 -8.04 -7.04
N LEU A 297 -16.67 -8.93 -7.68
CA LEU A 297 -16.69 -9.05 -9.15
C LEU A 297 -17.35 -7.87 -9.87
N LYS A 298 -18.27 -7.12 -9.23
CA LYS A 298 -18.76 -5.85 -9.81
C LYS A 298 -17.66 -4.79 -9.77
N LEU A 299 -16.85 -4.79 -8.71
CA LEU A 299 -15.72 -3.88 -8.53
C LEU A 299 -14.63 -4.16 -9.59
N ASP A 300 -14.24 -5.42 -9.78
CA ASP A 300 -13.37 -5.85 -10.89
C ASP A 300 -13.95 -5.44 -12.26
N GLN A 301 -15.26 -5.66 -12.48
CA GLN A 301 -15.93 -5.27 -13.74
C GLN A 301 -16.00 -3.74 -13.96
N HIS A 302 -16.07 -2.94 -12.90
CA HIS A 302 -16.06 -1.47 -13.00
C HIS A 302 -14.64 -0.94 -13.26
N ALA A 303 -13.62 -1.57 -12.70
CA ALA A 303 -12.22 -1.22 -12.91
C ALA A 303 -11.78 -1.18 -14.39
N TYR A 304 -12.29 -2.08 -15.24
CA TYR A 304 -12.08 -2.05 -16.70
C TYR A 304 -12.63 -0.80 -17.40
N GLN A 305 -13.56 -0.08 -16.77
CA GLN A 305 -14.19 1.13 -17.28
C GLN A 305 -13.57 2.39 -16.69
N VAL A 306 -13.05 2.31 -15.45
CA VAL A 306 -12.35 3.39 -14.74
C VAL A 306 -10.88 3.44 -15.16
N SER A 307 -10.09 2.43 -14.78
CA SER A 307 -8.63 2.39 -14.96
C SER A 307 -8.24 1.74 -16.29
N LYS A 308 -8.54 2.43 -17.38
CA LYS A 308 -8.31 1.95 -18.76
C LYS A 308 -6.84 1.82 -19.15
N SER A 309 -5.96 2.59 -18.50
CA SER A 309 -4.51 2.58 -18.75
C SER A 309 -3.77 1.56 -17.89
N VAL A 310 -4.27 1.18 -16.72
CA VAL A 310 -3.61 0.23 -15.82
C VAL A 310 -4.45 -1.03 -15.70
N TYR A 311 -5.51 -1.02 -14.88
CA TYR A 311 -6.27 -2.22 -14.52
C TYR A 311 -6.83 -2.97 -15.74
N ALA A 312 -7.31 -2.24 -16.75
CA ALA A 312 -7.91 -2.84 -17.94
C ALA A 312 -6.95 -3.64 -18.84
N LYS A 313 -5.63 -3.61 -18.56
CA LYS A 313 -4.61 -4.47 -19.19
C LYS A 313 -4.51 -5.86 -18.52
N THR A 314 -5.22 -6.12 -17.42
CA THR A 314 -5.15 -7.37 -16.63
C THR A 314 -6.22 -8.39 -17.00
N ASP A 315 -5.94 -9.67 -16.76
CA ASP A 315 -6.97 -10.73 -16.75
C ASP A 315 -8.00 -10.50 -15.64
N LYS A 316 -9.23 -10.96 -15.85
CA LYS A 316 -10.34 -10.74 -14.91
C LYS A 316 -10.16 -11.53 -13.62
N ALA A 317 -10.80 -11.07 -12.55
CA ALA A 317 -10.95 -11.88 -11.35
C ALA A 317 -11.93 -13.05 -11.64
N GLU A 318 -11.57 -14.25 -11.20
CA GLU A 318 -12.36 -15.48 -11.36
C GLU A 318 -12.61 -16.14 -10.01
N VAL A 319 -13.76 -16.81 -9.84
CA VAL A 319 -14.07 -17.57 -8.61
C VAL A 319 -13.25 -18.86 -8.60
N ALA A 320 -12.22 -18.92 -7.76
CA ALA A 320 -11.43 -20.12 -7.50
C ALA A 320 -12.05 -21.01 -6.41
N THR A 321 -12.63 -20.40 -5.37
CA THR A 321 -13.27 -21.11 -4.25
C THR A 321 -14.72 -20.64 -4.05
N GLY A 322 -15.67 -21.53 -4.34
CA GLY A 322 -17.10 -21.27 -4.19
C GLY A 322 -17.66 -21.56 -2.79
N THR A 323 -16.83 -22.10 -1.90
CA THR A 323 -17.18 -22.62 -0.56
C THR A 323 -16.01 -22.42 0.40
N SER A 324 -16.31 -22.14 1.66
CA SER A 324 -15.38 -21.91 2.78
C SER A 324 -14.80 -23.19 3.38
N SER A 325 -15.27 -24.36 2.95
CA SER A 325 -14.85 -25.68 3.43
C SER A 325 -13.84 -26.33 2.47
N GLY A 326 -12.66 -26.75 2.96
CA GLY A 326 -11.83 -27.68 2.18
C GLY A 326 -10.30 -27.56 2.22
N TYR A 327 -9.70 -26.78 3.12
CA TYR A 327 -8.30 -26.94 3.57
C TYR A 327 -8.25 -26.74 5.09
#